data_AF-Q6LZF4-F1
#
_entry.id   AF-Q6LZF4-F1
#
_cell.length_a   1.000
_cell.length_b   1.000
_cell.length_c   1.000
_cell.angle_alpha   90.00
_cell.angle_beta   90.00
_cell.angle_gamma   90.00
#
_symmetry.space_group_name_H-M   'P 1'
#
loop_
_entity.id
_entity.type
_entity.pdbx_description
1 polymer ?
#
loop_
_entity_poly.entity_id
_entity_poly.type
_entity_poly.pdbx_seq_one_letter_code
_entity_poly.pdbx_strand_id
1 'polypeptide(L)'
;MDLKTYKKYLRILIITVAILVSLAITTGNGYLAVLIVIIGIFTKMNLSKKLDEVIEDELLHKVAEKASYLTIQVVCLLFALLGVFLTTFETYVPGYTLIGTCLAYSAIFILFVNMLFRYIFSKKYGLI
;
A
#
# COMPACT_ATOMS: atom_id res chain seq x y z
N MET A 1 -7.91 0.46 -21.58
CA MET A 1 -7.33 1.80 -21.27
C MET A 1 -5.82 1.73 -21.45
N ASP A 2 -5.20 2.77 -22.02
CA ASP A 2 -3.75 2.86 -22.19
C ASP A 2 -2.99 3.02 -20.84
N LEU A 3 -1.77 2.49 -20.77
CA LEU A 3 -0.92 2.45 -19.56
C LEU A 3 -0.58 3.85 -19.05
N LYS A 4 -0.33 4.82 -19.94
CA LYS A 4 -0.01 6.20 -19.53
C LYS A 4 -1.21 6.85 -18.81
N THR A 5 -2.39 6.64 -19.37
CA THR A 5 -3.66 7.13 -18.81
C THR A 5 -3.98 6.46 -17.48
N TYR A 6 -3.77 5.14 -17.38
CA TYR A 6 -3.89 4.40 -16.12
C TYR A 6 -2.98 4.98 -15.02
N LYS A 7 -1.69 5.18 -15.32
CA LYS A 7 -0.72 5.73 -14.37
C LYS A 7 -1.12 7.14 -13.90
N LYS A 8 -1.69 7.98 -14.78
CA LYS A 8 -2.19 9.31 -14.41
C LYS A 8 -3.35 9.23 -13.42
N TYR A 9 -4.38 8.41 -13.71
CA TYR A 9 -5.51 8.22 -12.81
C TYR A 9 -5.09 7.60 -11.46
N LEU A 10 -4.17 6.63 -11.50
CA LEU A 10 -3.64 6.02 -10.28
C LEU A 10 -2.93 7.03 -9.37
N ARG A 11 -2.11 7.94 -9.94
CA ARG A 11 -1.45 9.00 -9.15
C ARG A 11 -2.47 9.93 -8.48
N ILE A 12 -3.48 10.37 -9.24
CA ILE A 12 -4.55 11.22 -8.70
C ILE A 12 -5.25 10.51 -7.55
N LEU A 13 -5.62 9.24 -7.73
CA LEU A 13 -6.25 8.43 -6.69
C LEU A 13 -5.40 8.32 -5.43
N ILE A 14 -4.10 8.06 -5.56
CA ILE A 14 -3.18 7.96 -4.41
C ILE A 14 -3.13 9.27 -3.63
N ILE A 15 -3.01 10.41 -4.33
CA ILE A 15 -2.98 11.74 -3.71
C ILE A 15 -4.29 12.01 -2.95
N THR A 16 -5.44 11.73 -3.58
CA THR A 16 -6.75 11.92 -2.96
C THR A 16 -6.91 11.07 -1.71
N VAL A 17 -6.55 9.78 -1.78
CA VAL A 17 -6.61 8.87 -0.61
C VAL A 17 -5.71 9.37 0.51
N ALA A 18 -4.49 9.81 0.20
CA ALA A 18 -3.56 10.33 1.22
C ALA A 18 -4.12 11.56 1.94
N ILE A 19 -4.70 12.51 1.20
CA ILE A 19 -5.32 13.71 1.79
C ILE A 19 -6.49 13.33 2.69
N LEU A 20 -7.40 12.49 2.20
CA LEU A 20 -8.60 12.07 2.94
C LEU A 20 -8.25 11.28 4.22
N VAL A 21 -7.26 10.39 4.14
CA VAL A 21 -6.78 9.64 5.32
C VAL A 21 -6.18 10.58 6.36
N SER A 22 -5.34 11.54 5.94
CA SER A 22 -4.78 12.53 6.87
C SER A 22 -5.87 13.34 7.57
N LEU A 23 -6.90 13.78 6.84
CA LEU A 23 -8.05 14.48 7.43
C LEU A 23 -8.82 13.61 8.42
N ALA A 24 -9.06 12.33 8.09
CA ALA A 24 -9.75 11.39 8.97
C ALA A 24 -8.97 11.15 10.28
N ILE A 25 -7.64 11.05 10.19
CA ILE A 25 -6.78 10.92 11.38
C ILE A 25 -6.82 12.18 12.23
N THR A 26 -6.72 13.38 11.64
CA THR A 26 -6.77 14.65 12.39
C THR A 26 -8.10 14.90 13.09
N THR A 27 -9.19 14.31 12.59
CA THR A 27 -10.52 14.37 13.22
C THR A 27 -10.73 13.29 14.28
N GLY A 28 -9.71 12.46 14.55
CA GLY A 28 -9.76 11.37 15.54
C GLY A 28 -10.59 10.17 15.09
N ASN A 29 -11.02 10.10 13.83
CA ASN A 29 -11.90 9.05 13.34
C ASN A 29 -11.13 7.98 12.55
N GLY A 30 -10.59 7.00 13.29
CA GLY A 30 -9.89 5.84 12.73
C GLY A 30 -10.72 4.99 11.78
N TYR A 31 -12.00 4.82 12.09
CA TYR A 31 -12.91 4.04 11.25
C TYR A 31 -13.05 4.66 9.86
N LEU A 32 -13.19 5.98 9.78
CA LEU A 32 -13.24 6.69 8.49
C LEU A 32 -11.94 6.50 7.71
N ALA A 33 -10.78 6.59 8.37
CA ALA A 33 -9.49 6.40 7.71
C ALA A 33 -9.36 4.99 7.09
N VAL A 34 -9.76 3.94 7.81
CA VAL A 34 -9.77 2.57 7.32
C VAL A 34 -10.73 2.41 6.13
N LEU A 35 -11.94 2.97 6.21
CA LEU A 35 -12.92 2.92 5.11
C LEU A 35 -12.40 3.60 3.83
N ILE A 36 -11.76 4.76 3.95
CA ILE A 36 -11.17 5.48 2.82
C ILE A 36 -10.12 4.62 2.12
N VAL A 37 -9.26 3.94 2.88
CA VAL A 37 -8.24 3.04 2.32
C VAL A 37 -8.89 1.87 1.58
N ILE A 38 -9.91 1.24 2.16
CA ILE A 38 -10.65 0.13 1.53
C ILE A 38 -11.26 0.58 0.20
N ILE A 39 -11.94 1.73 0.18
CA ILE A 39 -12.52 2.31 -1.04
C ILE A 39 -11.43 2.59 -2.08
N GLY A 40 -10.28 3.11 -1.66
CA GLY A 40 -9.12 3.34 -2.53
C GLY A 40 -8.62 2.04 -3.19
N ILE A 41 -8.54 0.95 -2.43
CA ILE A 41 -8.16 -0.38 -2.94
C ILE A 41 -9.17 -0.88 -3.97
N PHE A 42 -10.46 -0.84 -3.65
CA PHE A 42 -11.52 -1.25 -4.58
C PHE A 42 -11.50 -0.44 -5.87
N THR A 43 -11.29 0.87 -5.75
CA THR A 43 -11.22 1.77 -6.91
C THR A 43 -9.99 1.47 -7.76
N LYS A 44 -8.83 1.21 -7.13
CA LYS A 44 -7.62 0.75 -7.83
C LYS A 44 -7.87 -0.58 -8.56
N MET A 45 -8.51 -1.56 -7.91
CA MET A 45 -8.82 -2.86 -8.53
C MET A 45 -9.73 -2.69 -9.76
N ASN A 46 -10.76 -1.87 -9.65
CA ASN A 46 -11.67 -1.58 -10.77
C ASN A 46 -10.97 -0.83 -11.90
N LEU A 47 -10.05 0.08 -11.58
CA LEU A 47 -9.24 0.78 -12.58
C LEU A 47 -8.28 -0.19 -13.30
N SER A 48 -7.67 -1.12 -12.57
CA SER A 48 -6.75 -2.12 -13.11
C SER A 48 -7.44 -3.11 -14.05
N LYS A 49 -8.71 -3.46 -13.80
CA LYS A 49 -9.51 -4.31 -14.70
C LYS A 49 -9.76 -3.68 -16.08
N LYS A 50 -9.67 -2.36 -16.19
CA LYS A 50 -9.90 -1.60 -17.42
C LYS A 50 -8.62 -1.36 -18.22
N LEU A 51 -7.46 -1.81 -17.73
CA LEU A 51 -6.18 -1.69 -18.44
C LEU A 51 -6.09 -2.81 -19.49
N ASP A 52 -5.91 -2.44 -20.75
CA ASP A 52 -5.75 -3.41 -21.83
C ASP A 52 -4.26 -3.78 -21.92
N GLU A 53 -3.79 -4.62 -21.00
CA GLU A 53 -2.44 -5.16 -21.06
C GLU A 53 -2.50 -6.68 -20.87
N VAL A 54 -2.17 -7.39 -21.95
CA VAL A 54 -1.92 -8.84 -21.94
C VAL A 54 -0.63 -9.04 -21.14
N ILE A 55 -0.77 -9.46 -19.89
CA ILE A 55 0.38 -9.83 -19.06
C ILE A 55 0.87 -11.18 -19.61
N GLU A 56 1.82 -11.16 -20.54
CA GLU A 56 2.52 -12.36 -20.97
C GLU A 56 3.27 -12.99 -19.78
N ASP A 57 3.12 -14.31 -19.71
CA ASP A 57 3.27 -15.11 -18.50
C ASP A 57 4.60 -15.88 -18.58
N GLU A 58 5.67 -15.31 -18.03
CA GLU A 58 6.94 -16.03 -17.79
C GLU A 58 6.78 -16.99 -16.57
N LEU A 59 6.03 -18.06 -16.80
CA LEU A 59 5.64 -19.07 -15.83
C LEU A 59 6.83 -19.98 -15.47
N LEU A 60 7.53 -19.68 -14.36
CA LEU A 60 8.06 -20.64 -13.37
C LEU A 60 9.02 -19.95 -12.38
N HIS A 61 9.85 -19.00 -12.84
CA HIS A 61 10.64 -18.14 -11.93
C HIS A 61 9.79 -17.12 -11.16
N LYS A 62 8.61 -16.79 -11.68
CA LYS A 62 7.66 -15.80 -11.11
C LYS A 62 6.93 -16.23 -9.85
N VAL A 63 6.77 -17.52 -9.54
CA VAL A 63 5.80 -17.93 -8.47
C VAL A 63 6.30 -17.54 -7.08
N ALA A 64 7.56 -17.86 -6.75
CA ALA A 64 8.14 -17.50 -5.45
C ALA A 64 8.30 -15.98 -5.30
N GLU A 65 8.70 -15.30 -6.38
CA GLU A 65 8.82 -13.84 -6.41
C GLU A 65 7.45 -13.17 -6.23
N LYS A 66 6.42 -13.65 -6.94
CA LYS A 66 5.04 -13.14 -6.86
C LYS A 66 4.40 -13.44 -5.51
N ALA A 67 4.67 -14.60 -4.92
CA ALA A 67 4.23 -14.95 -3.57
C ALA A 67 4.85 -14.00 -2.55
N SER A 68 6.18 -13.85 -2.56
CA SER A 68 6.90 -12.90 -1.68
C SER A 68 6.39 -11.47 -1.84
N TYR A 69 6.18 -11.02 -3.09
CA TYR A 69 5.65 -9.70 -3.39
C TYR A 69 4.24 -9.49 -2.82
N LEU A 70 3.34 -10.46 -2.98
CA LEU A 70 2.00 -10.42 -2.41
C LEU A 70 2.03 -10.44 -0.87
N THR A 71 2.89 -11.27 -0.27
CA THR A 71 3.06 -11.33 1.19
C THR A 71 3.48 -9.97 1.74
N ILE A 72 4.50 -9.33 1.14
CA ILE A 72 4.94 -7.99 1.56
C ILE A 72 3.80 -6.98 1.45
N GLN A 73 3.03 -7.01 0.35
CA GLN A 73 1.90 -6.09 0.20
C GLN A 73 0.83 -6.28 1.28
N VAL A 74 0.44 -7.53 1.55
CA VAL A 74 -0.60 -7.84 2.54
C VAL A 74 -0.13 -7.48 3.94
N VAL A 75 1.11 -7.82 4.31
CA VAL A 75 1.69 -7.50 5.62
C VAL A 75 1.77 -5.99 5.83
N CYS A 76 2.32 -5.24 4.85
CA CYS A 76 2.40 -3.78 4.96
C CYS A 76 1.01 -3.13 5.02
N LEU A 77 0.03 -3.67 4.29
CA LEU A 77 -1.34 -3.20 4.33
C LEU A 77 -1.99 -3.42 5.71
N LEU A 78 -1.83 -4.60 6.28
CA LEU A 78 -2.32 -4.90 7.63
C LEU A 78 -1.67 -4.00 8.67
N PHE A 79 -0.35 -3.82 8.61
CA PHE A 79 0.39 -2.97 9.53
C PHE A 79 -0.02 -1.50 9.41
N ALA A 80 -0.24 -1.01 8.19
CA ALA A 80 -0.72 0.35 7.96
C ALA A 80 -2.15 0.55 8.50
N LEU A 81 -3.06 -0.37 8.22
CA LEU A 81 -4.45 -0.29 8.70
C LEU A 81 -4.53 -0.38 10.22
N LEU A 82 -3.86 -1.36 10.83
CA LEU A 82 -3.81 -1.51 12.29
C LEU A 82 -3.09 -0.32 12.94
N GLY A 83 -2.02 0.18 12.32
CA GLY A 83 -1.30 1.35 12.80
C GLY A 83 -2.20 2.58 12.89
N VAL A 84 -2.90 2.92 11.80
CA VAL A 84 -3.85 4.04 11.75
C VAL A 84 -5.02 3.86 12.70
N PHE A 85 -5.53 2.63 12.82
CA PHE A 85 -6.63 2.34 13.73
C PHE A 85 -6.20 2.52 15.19
N LEU A 86 -5.04 2.00 15.58
CA LEU A 86 -4.55 2.09 16.96
C LEU A 86 -4.13 3.51 17.36
N THR A 87 -3.58 4.31 16.44
CA THR A 87 -3.24 5.72 16.74
C THR A 87 -4.46 6.59 17.01
N THR A 88 -5.59 6.28 16.36
CA THR A 88 -6.85 7.00 16.58
C THR A 88 -7.65 6.46 17.77
N PHE A 89 -7.40 5.22 18.19
CA PHE A 89 -8.01 4.59 19.36
C PHE A 89 -7.53 5.17 20.71
N GLU A 90 -6.49 5.99 20.70
CA GLU A 90 -6.00 6.69 21.90
C GLU A 90 -7.06 7.59 22.55
N THR A 91 -8.03 8.06 21.75
CA THR A 91 -9.20 8.79 22.25
C THR A 91 -10.05 7.98 23.24
N TYR A 92 -9.99 6.64 23.18
CA TYR A 92 -10.74 5.73 24.06
C TYR A 92 -9.87 5.10 25.13
N VAL A 93 -8.63 4.70 24.80
CA VAL A 93 -7.70 4.09 25.75
C VAL A 93 -6.29 4.67 25.55
N PRO A 94 -5.72 5.37 26.54
CA PRO A 94 -4.40 5.97 26.42
C PRO A 94 -3.30 4.90 26.31
N GLY A 95 -2.27 5.17 25.50
CA GLY A 95 -1.09 4.30 25.35
C GLY A 95 -1.01 3.49 24.05
N TYR A 96 -2.06 3.46 23.23
CA TYR A 96 -2.04 2.74 21.94
C TYR A 96 -1.35 3.48 20.79
N THR A 97 -1.09 4.79 20.92
CA THR A 97 -0.37 5.57 19.89
C THR A 97 1.02 5.07 19.61
N LEU A 98 1.78 4.69 20.64
CA LEU A 98 3.13 4.18 20.46
C LEU A 98 3.13 2.88 19.63
N ILE A 99 2.19 1.98 19.92
CA ILE A 99 2.04 0.71 19.20
C ILE A 99 1.60 0.97 17.75
N GLY A 100 0.60 1.84 17.57
CA GLY A 100 0.08 2.18 16.25
C GLY A 100 1.12 2.87 15.36
N THR A 101 1.87 3.82 15.91
CA THR A 101 2.98 4.48 15.18
C THR A 101 4.10 3.50 14.86
N CYS A 102 4.48 2.62 15.79
CA CYS A 102 5.48 1.59 15.56
C CYS A 102 5.08 0.65 14.40
N LEU A 103 3.82 0.21 14.35
CA LEU A 103 3.28 -0.59 13.24
C LEU A 103 3.33 0.16 11.91
N ALA A 104 2.90 1.43 11.89
CA ALA A 104 2.91 2.25 10.67
C ALA A 104 4.34 2.45 10.13
N TYR A 105 5.30 2.78 11.00
CA TYR A 105 6.70 2.92 10.63
C TYR A 105 7.33 1.59 10.20
N SER A 106 6.96 0.48 10.82
CA SER A 106 7.40 -0.86 10.41
C SER A 106 6.95 -1.19 8.98
N ALA A 107 5.72 -0.83 8.60
CA ALA A 107 5.24 -1.01 7.22
C ALA A 107 6.09 -0.22 6.21
N ILE A 108 6.40 1.04 6.53
CA ILE A 108 7.25 1.89 5.69
C ILE A 108 8.65 1.29 5.56
N PHE A 109 9.22 0.83 6.68
CA PHE A 109 10.54 0.21 6.71
C PHE A 109 10.60 -1.06 5.84
N ILE A 110 9.61 -1.95 5.95
CA ILE A 110 9.53 -3.16 5.11
C ILE A 110 9.47 -2.80 3.62
N LEU A 111 8.64 -1.81 3.24
CA LEU A 111 8.55 -1.35 1.85
C LEU A 111 9.87 -0.76 1.36
N PHE A 112 10.56 0.01 2.20
CA PHE A 112 11.86 0.60 1.89
C PHE A 112 12.92 -0.48 1.66
N VAL A 113 13.03 -1.44 2.58
CA VAL A 113 13.96 -2.58 2.47
C VAL A 113 13.66 -3.40 1.21
N ASN A 114 12.38 -3.69 0.93
CA ASN A 114 11.97 -4.38 -0.29
C ASN A 114 12.38 -3.61 -1.56
N MET A 115 12.18 -2.29 -1.58
CA MET A 115 12.60 -1.45 -2.71
C MET A 115 14.11 -1.48 -2.92
N LEU A 116 14.88 -1.39 -1.83
CA LEU A 116 16.34 -1.39 -1.85
C LEU A 116 16.89 -2.71 -2.40
N PHE A 117 16.38 -3.86 -1.92
CA PHE A 117 16.78 -5.15 -2.45
C PHE A 117 16.40 -5.33 -3.91
N ARG A 118 15.18 -4.91 -4.31
CA ARG A 118 14.78 -4.95 -5.72
C ARG A 118 15.73 -4.14 -6.60
N TYR A 119 16.18 -2.97 -6.16
CA TYR A 119 17.16 -2.16 -6.87
C TYR A 119 18.54 -2.82 -6.98
N ILE A 120 19.05 -3.39 -5.88
CA ILE A 120 20.34 -4.09 -5.88
C ILE A 120 20.31 -5.28 -6.85
N PHE A 121 19.26 -6.10 -6.78
CA PHE A 121 19.15 -7.27 -7.64
C PHE A 121 18.87 -6.87 -9.09
N SER A 122 18.03 -5.87 -9.36
CA SER A 122 17.81 -5.41 -10.73
C SER A 122 19.09 -4.92 -11.39
N LYS A 123 19.93 -4.17 -10.65
CA LYS A 123 21.26 -3.73 -11.11
C LYS A 123 22.21 -4.90 -11.33
N LYS A 124 22.21 -5.90 -10.42
CA LYS A 124 23.07 -7.08 -10.52
C LYS A 124 22.72 -7.97 -11.73
N TYR A 125 21.44 -8.08 -12.07
CA TYR A 125 20.95 -8.89 -13.19
C TYR A 125 20.75 -8.08 -14.49
N GLY A 126 21.14 -6.80 -14.53
CA GLY A 126 21.10 -5.98 -15.74
C GLY A 126 19.69 -5.64 -16.25
N LEU A 127 18.69 -5.65 -15.38
CA LEU A 127 17.31 -5.28 -15.71
C LEU A 127 17.08 -3.74 -15.72
N ILE A 128 18.07 -2.98 -15.22
CA ILE A 128 18.19 -1.51 -15.21
C ILE A 128 19.66 -1.18 -15.42
#